data_AF-A0A1I9Q3D6-F1
#
_entry.id   AF-A0A1I9Q3D6-F1
#
_cell.length_a   1.000
_cell.length_b   1.000
_cell.length_c   1.000
_cell.angle_alpha   90.00
_cell.angle_beta   90.00
_cell.angle_gamma   90.00
#
_symmetry.space_group_name_H-M   'P 1'
#
loop_
_entity.id
_entity.type
_entity.pdbx_description
1 polymer ?
#
loop_
_entity_poly.entity_id
_entity_poly.type
_entity_poly.pdbx_seq_one_letter_code
_entity_poly.pdbx_strand_id
1 'polypeptide(L)'
;SAEIGRAFRGLNELRWLSSWGEGWGFMPSGSALAFVDNHDNQRGHGAGGGDILTYKLPKNYKMATAFNLAHTYGTPRIMSSFDFVESDQGPPADAEGNIVGPEFNPDNTCTNGWVCEHR
;
A
#
# COMPACT_ATOMS: atom_id res chain seq x y z
N SER A 1 -5.33 -3.43 -3.90
CA SER A 1 -6.65 -3.81 -4.48
C SER A 1 -7.75 -2.99 -3.80
N ALA A 2 -8.80 -2.55 -4.51
CA ALA A 2 -9.93 -1.87 -3.85
C ALA A 2 -10.68 -2.78 -2.88
N GLU A 3 -10.79 -4.08 -3.19
CA GLU A 3 -11.54 -5.05 -2.38
C GLU A 3 -10.94 -5.28 -0.99
N ILE A 4 -9.60 -5.37 -0.88
CA ILE A 4 -8.94 -5.47 0.43
C ILE A 4 -9.18 -4.19 1.24
N GLY A 5 -9.19 -3.04 0.55
CA GLY A 5 -9.50 -1.76 1.17
C GLY A 5 -10.92 -1.70 1.72
N ARG A 6 -11.92 -2.12 0.93
CA ARG A 6 -13.33 -2.20 1.35
C ARG A 6 -13.49 -3.10 2.58
N ALA A 7 -12.89 -4.29 2.58
CA ALA A 7 -12.94 -5.21 3.72
C ALA A 7 -12.37 -4.58 4.99
N PHE A 8 -11.17 -4.01 4.92
CA PHE A 8 -10.51 -3.42 6.08
C PHE A 8 -11.04 -2.03 6.47
N ARG A 9 -11.90 -1.40 5.65
CA ARG A 9 -12.71 -0.22 6.02
C ARG A 9 -14.06 -0.58 6.66
N GLY A 10 -14.42 -1.86 6.71
CA GLY A 10 -15.74 -2.32 7.19
C GLY A 10 -16.86 -2.16 6.17
N LEU A 11 -16.52 -1.89 4.90
CA LEU A 11 -17.46 -1.86 3.77
C LEU A 11 -17.72 -3.26 3.19
N ASN A 12 -16.97 -4.26 3.66
CA ASN A 12 -17.23 -5.67 3.47
C ASN A 12 -16.81 -6.43 4.73
N GLU A 13 -17.51 -7.51 5.09
CA GLU A 13 -17.20 -8.23 6.33
C GLU A 13 -15.93 -9.09 6.19
N LEU A 14 -15.05 -9.05 7.19
CA LEU A 14 -13.78 -9.80 7.17
C LEU A 14 -13.97 -11.32 7.03
N ARG A 15 -15.12 -11.87 7.46
CA ARG A 15 -15.43 -13.31 7.31
C ARG A 15 -15.41 -13.77 5.85
N TRP A 16 -15.66 -12.87 4.89
CA TRP A 16 -15.66 -13.22 3.47
C TRP A 16 -14.27 -13.38 2.87
N LEU A 17 -13.22 -12.95 3.57
CA LEU A 17 -11.84 -13.20 3.18
C LEU A 17 -11.47 -14.70 3.21
N SER A 18 -12.35 -15.57 3.71
CA SER A 18 -12.16 -17.04 3.70
C SER A 18 -11.96 -17.63 2.31
N SER A 19 -12.43 -16.97 1.25
CA SER A 19 -12.26 -17.38 -0.16
C SER A 19 -11.44 -16.38 -0.97
N TRP A 20 -10.67 -15.50 -0.31
CA TRP A 20 -9.87 -14.46 -0.94
C TRP A 20 -8.96 -15.00 -2.05
N GLY A 21 -8.91 -14.30 -3.19
CA GLY A 21 -8.14 -14.74 -4.36
C GLY A 21 -9.03 -15.23 -5.49
N GLU A 22 -8.72 -16.41 -6.04
CA GLU A 22 -9.46 -17.01 -7.17
C GLU A 22 -10.95 -17.21 -6.85
N GLY A 23 -11.32 -17.48 -5.59
CA GLY A 23 -12.72 -17.61 -5.15
C GLY A 23 -13.52 -16.31 -5.26
N TRP A 24 -12.85 -15.16 -5.38
CA TRP A 24 -13.43 -13.85 -5.67
C TRP A 24 -13.33 -13.47 -7.15
N GLY A 25 -12.91 -14.40 -8.01
CA GLY A 25 -12.73 -14.18 -9.44
C GLY A 25 -11.43 -13.46 -9.81
N PHE A 26 -10.46 -13.37 -8.88
CA PHE A 26 -9.14 -12.86 -9.24
C PHE A 26 -8.40 -13.85 -10.14
N MET A 27 -7.34 -13.38 -10.79
CA MET A 27 -6.50 -14.23 -11.64
C MET A 27 -5.85 -15.37 -10.84
N PRO A 28 -5.39 -16.44 -11.51
CA PRO A 28 -4.70 -17.55 -10.85
C PRO A 28 -3.57 -17.07 -9.95
N SER A 29 -3.46 -17.63 -8.74
CA SER A 29 -2.53 -17.18 -7.71
C SER A 29 -1.08 -17.16 -8.21
N GLY A 30 -0.64 -18.20 -8.93
CA GLY A 30 0.71 -18.29 -9.50
C GLY A 30 1.06 -17.23 -10.54
N SER A 31 0.06 -16.50 -11.05
CA SER A 31 0.21 -15.43 -12.03
C SER A 31 -0.05 -14.03 -11.44
N ALA A 32 -0.33 -13.94 -10.14
CA ALA A 32 -0.73 -12.71 -9.48
C ALA A 32 0.44 -12.05 -8.74
N LEU A 33 0.61 -10.74 -8.93
CA LEU A 33 1.40 -9.87 -8.05
C LEU A 33 0.43 -9.07 -7.16
N ALA A 34 0.38 -9.39 -5.88
CA ALA A 34 -0.61 -8.86 -4.95
C ALA A 34 -0.06 -7.67 -4.14
N PHE A 35 -0.83 -6.58 -4.10
CA PHE A 35 -0.46 -5.37 -3.36
C PHE A 35 -1.69 -4.66 -2.79
N VAL A 36 -1.51 -3.99 -1.65
CA VAL A 36 -2.55 -3.17 -1.02
C VAL A 36 -2.74 -1.90 -1.85
N ASP A 37 -1.65 -1.20 -2.15
CA ASP A 37 -1.55 -0.01 -2.98
C ASP A 37 -0.33 -0.06 -3.92
N ASN A 38 -0.25 0.90 -4.83
CA ASN A 38 0.91 1.17 -5.67
C ASN A 38 1.10 2.69 -5.81
N HIS A 39 2.17 3.11 -6.51
CA HIS A 39 2.51 4.52 -6.68
C HIS A 39 1.39 5.36 -7.33
N ASP A 40 0.61 4.80 -8.25
CA ASP A 40 -0.50 5.49 -8.90
C ASP A 40 -1.71 5.65 -7.98
N ASN A 41 -2.24 4.53 -7.49
CA ASN A 41 -3.54 4.51 -6.84
C ASN A 41 -3.51 5.10 -5.43
N GLN A 42 -2.34 5.15 -4.78
CA GLN A 42 -2.18 5.88 -3.52
C GLN A 42 -2.32 7.39 -3.68
N ARG A 43 -2.19 7.90 -4.91
CA ARG A 43 -2.33 9.31 -5.32
C ARG A 43 -3.67 9.60 -5.99
N GLY A 44 -4.57 8.61 -6.05
CA GLY A 44 -5.84 8.73 -6.77
C GLY A 44 -5.71 8.60 -8.29
N HIS A 45 -4.55 8.21 -8.81
CA HIS A 45 -4.39 7.90 -10.22
C HIS A 45 -4.88 6.46 -10.50
N GLY A 46 -5.61 6.28 -11.60
CA GLY A 46 -6.18 4.98 -11.96
C GLY A 46 -7.42 4.58 -11.15
N ALA A 47 -7.65 3.28 -11.01
CA ALA A 47 -8.86 2.73 -10.42
C ALA A 47 -8.76 2.50 -8.90
N GLY A 48 -9.91 2.47 -8.24
CA GLY A 48 -10.05 2.14 -6.81
C GLY A 48 -10.33 3.34 -5.91
N GLY A 49 -9.92 4.55 -6.30
CA GLY A 49 -10.28 5.80 -5.60
C GLY A 49 -10.10 5.73 -4.08
N GLY A 50 -11.12 6.20 -3.35
CA GLY A 50 -11.10 6.26 -1.88
C GLY A 50 -11.08 4.89 -1.17
N ASP A 51 -11.28 3.78 -1.89
CA ASP A 51 -11.19 2.45 -1.28
C ASP A 51 -9.75 1.99 -1.08
N ILE A 52 -8.80 2.53 -1.85
CA ILE A 52 -7.38 2.21 -1.67
C ILE A 52 -6.92 2.62 -0.27
N LEU A 53 -6.23 1.69 0.40
CA LEU A 53 -5.57 1.93 1.69
C LEU A 53 -4.11 2.29 1.43
N THR A 54 -3.61 3.31 2.11
CA THR A 54 -2.23 3.80 1.99
C THR A 54 -1.66 4.08 3.37
N TYR A 55 -0.40 4.48 3.47
CA TYR A 55 0.21 4.92 4.74
C TYR A 55 -0.59 6.03 5.45
N LYS A 56 -1.39 6.82 4.72
CA LYS A 56 -2.25 7.87 5.30
C LYS A 56 -3.38 7.33 6.17
N LEU A 57 -3.64 6.02 6.14
CA LEU A 57 -4.59 5.30 7.02
C LEU A 57 -3.87 4.15 7.74
N PRO A 58 -2.95 4.45 8.67
CA PRO A 58 -1.89 3.53 9.08
C PRO A 58 -2.42 2.27 9.77
N LYS A 59 -3.51 2.36 10.55
CA LYS A 59 -4.09 1.18 11.23
C LYS A 59 -4.63 0.18 10.21
N ASN A 60 -5.53 0.63 9.33
CA ASN A 60 -6.17 -0.22 8.34
C ASN A 60 -5.16 -0.74 7.31
N TYR A 61 -4.21 0.12 6.90
CA TYR A 61 -3.13 -0.27 5.99
C TYR A 61 -2.29 -1.40 6.57
N LYS A 62 -1.83 -1.30 7.83
CA LYS A 62 -1.08 -2.38 8.48
C LYS A 62 -1.88 -3.68 8.58
N MET A 63 -3.18 -3.62 8.88
CA MET A 63 -4.03 -4.81 8.93
C MET A 63 -4.15 -5.47 7.54
N ALA A 64 -4.38 -4.68 6.49
CA ALA A 64 -4.48 -5.19 5.12
C ALA A 64 -3.14 -5.75 4.61
N THR A 65 -2.03 -5.08 4.90
CA THR A 65 -0.68 -5.54 4.56
C THR A 65 -0.32 -6.83 5.31
N ALA A 66 -0.65 -6.92 6.61
CA ALA A 66 -0.47 -8.15 7.37
C ALA A 66 -1.26 -9.32 6.77
N PHE A 67 -2.51 -9.09 6.36
CA PHE A 67 -3.29 -10.10 5.64
C PHE A 67 -2.66 -10.48 4.30
N ASN A 68 -2.23 -9.50 3.49
CA ASN A 68 -1.57 -9.75 2.20
C ASN A 68 -0.29 -10.60 2.33
N LEU A 69 0.47 -10.42 3.43
CA LEU A 69 1.69 -11.18 3.71
C LEU A 69 1.42 -12.57 4.32
N ALA A 70 0.37 -12.70 5.12
CA ALA A 70 -0.01 -13.96 5.76
C ALA A 70 -0.81 -14.89 4.84
N HIS A 71 -1.50 -14.34 3.84
CA HIS A 71 -2.31 -15.12 2.89
C HIS A 71 -1.44 -15.70 1.77
N THR A 72 -1.85 -16.84 1.21
CA THR A 72 -1.12 -17.57 0.16
C THR A 72 -1.50 -17.13 -1.26
N TYR A 73 -2.10 -15.95 -1.43
CA TYR A 73 -2.59 -15.50 -2.75
C TYR A 73 -1.58 -14.56 -3.40
N GLY A 74 -1.07 -14.97 -4.57
CA GLY A 74 -0.11 -14.20 -5.33
C GLY A 74 1.27 -14.07 -4.68
N THR A 75 2.17 -13.39 -5.38
CA THR A 75 3.43 -12.91 -4.81
C THR A 75 3.17 -11.53 -4.19
N PRO A 76 3.38 -11.33 -2.88
CA PRO A 76 3.13 -10.04 -2.26
C PRO A 76 4.19 -9.01 -2.65
N ARG A 77 3.74 -7.78 -2.90
CA ARG A 77 4.58 -6.58 -3.03
C ARG A 77 4.14 -5.54 -2.01
N ILE A 78 5.09 -5.00 -1.27
CA ILE A 78 4.90 -3.89 -0.34
C ILE A 78 5.29 -2.59 -1.05
N MET A 79 4.44 -1.57 -0.98
CA MET A 79 4.79 -0.23 -1.43
C MET A 79 5.68 0.43 -0.38
N SER A 80 6.68 1.19 -0.81
CA SER A 80 7.51 2.00 0.09
C SER A 80 7.56 3.42 -0.46
N SER A 81 6.86 4.33 0.20
CA SER A 81 6.56 5.66 -0.29
C SER A 81 7.44 6.74 0.33
N PHE A 82 7.37 7.91 -0.29
CA PHE A 82 7.66 9.20 0.32
C PHE A 82 6.34 9.91 0.66
N ASP A 83 6.37 10.79 1.65
CA ASP A 83 5.23 11.59 2.06
C ASP A 83 4.91 12.65 1.01
N PHE A 84 3.62 12.87 0.74
CA PHE A 84 3.17 13.81 -0.28
C PHE A 84 1.82 14.42 0.08
N VAL A 85 1.60 15.68 -0.30
CA VAL A 85 0.31 16.36 -0.18
C VAL A 85 -0.42 16.36 -1.52
N GLU A 86 0.26 16.82 -2.58
CA GLU A 86 -0.28 16.90 -3.94
C GLU A 86 -0.03 15.61 -4.73
N SER A 87 -0.96 15.24 -5.63
CA SER A 87 -0.85 14.01 -6.43
C SER A 87 0.40 14.00 -7.32
N ASP A 88 0.73 15.17 -7.88
CA ASP A 88 1.84 15.34 -8.83
C ASP A 88 3.17 15.70 -8.12
N GLN A 89 3.19 15.70 -6.79
CA GLN A 89 4.40 16.00 -6.01
C GLN A 89 5.47 14.92 -6.22
N GLY A 90 6.67 15.37 -6.62
CA GLY A 90 7.87 14.55 -6.69
C GLY A 90 8.41 14.12 -5.31
N PRO A 91 9.44 13.26 -5.31
CA PRO A 91 10.11 12.83 -4.07
C PRO A 91 10.81 14.00 -3.35
N PRO A 92 11.21 13.82 -2.08
CA PRO A 92 12.07 14.74 -1.37
C PRO A 92 13.33 15.08 -2.18
N ALA A 93 13.58 16.38 -2.38
CA ALA A 93 14.70 16.87 -3.19
C ALA A 93 15.32 18.14 -2.56
N ASP A 94 16.59 18.39 -2.85
CA ASP A 94 17.30 19.61 -2.47
C ASP A 94 16.91 20.80 -3.38
N ALA A 95 17.48 21.98 -3.14
CA ALA A 95 17.16 23.19 -3.90
C ALA A 95 17.59 23.09 -5.38
N GLU A 96 18.55 22.22 -5.67
CA GLU A 96 19.07 21.93 -7.00
C GLU A 96 18.28 20.83 -7.72
N GLY A 97 17.32 20.21 -7.05
CA GLY A 97 16.46 19.15 -7.60
C GLY A 97 17.05 17.74 -7.52
N ASN A 98 18.14 17.53 -6.77
CA ASN A 98 18.66 16.18 -6.51
C ASN A 98 17.79 15.49 -5.46
N ILE A 99 17.50 14.21 -5.66
CA ILE A 99 16.71 13.43 -4.70
C ILE A 99 17.49 13.27 -3.39
N VAL A 100 16.87 13.69 -2.29
CA VAL A 100 17.38 13.47 -0.94
C VAL A 100 16.90 12.10 -0.47
N GLY A 101 17.83 11.19 -0.19
CA GLY A 101 17.52 9.84 0.25
C GLY A 101 16.97 9.77 1.68
N PRO A 102 16.36 8.62 2.06
CA PRO A 102 15.94 8.39 3.43
C PRO A 102 17.14 8.31 4.37
N GLU A 103 16.96 8.85 5.57
CA GLU A 103 17.80 8.58 6.73
C GLU A 103 17.01 7.77 7.76
N PHE A 104 17.72 7.05 8.63
CA PHE A 104 17.12 6.09 9.55
C PHE A 104 17.39 6.48 11.01
N ASN A 105 16.31 6.67 11.76
CA ASN A 105 16.38 6.94 13.19
C ASN A 105 16.71 5.66 13.98
N PRO A 106 17.15 5.77 15.25
CA PRO A 106 17.43 4.60 16.11
C PRO A 106 16.22 3.68 16.35
N ASP A 107 15.00 4.17 16.16
CA ASP A 107 13.76 3.39 16.25
C ASP A 107 13.35 2.74 14.91
N ASN A 108 14.26 2.74 13.93
CA ASN A 108 14.08 2.27 12.55
C ASN A 108 13.06 3.05 11.70
N THR A 109 12.53 4.18 12.19
CA THR A 109 11.70 5.06 11.38
C THR A 109 12.53 5.81 10.35
N CYS A 110 11.92 6.14 9.21
CA CYS A 110 12.55 6.99 8.21
C CYS A 110 12.31 8.48 8.49
N THR A 111 13.28 9.30 8.09
CA THR A 111 13.16 10.77 8.04
C THR A 111 13.40 11.27 6.62
N ASN A 112 13.60 12.57 6.42
CA ASN A 112 13.75 13.24 5.11
C ASN A 112 12.51 13.08 4.21
N GLY A 113 11.31 13.02 4.80
CA GLY A 113 10.05 12.89 4.06
C GLY A 113 9.80 11.49 3.48
N TRP A 114 10.53 10.47 3.93
CA TRP A 114 10.30 9.09 3.51
C TRP A 114 9.42 8.34 4.52
N VAL A 115 8.45 7.58 4.00
CA VAL A 115 7.50 6.81 4.83
C VAL A 115 8.08 5.45 5.21
N CYS A 116 8.70 4.76 4.26
CA CYS A 116 9.36 3.47 4.45
C CYS A 116 8.48 2.38 5.09
N GLU A 117 7.28 2.12 4.54
CA GLU A 117 6.33 1.13 5.07
C GLU A 117 6.88 -0.30 5.17
N HIS A 118 8.02 -0.59 4.52
CA HIS A 118 8.70 -1.88 4.59
C HIS A 118 9.55 -2.09 5.86
N ARG A 119 9.69 -1.07 6.72
CA ARG A 119 10.54 -1.09 7.92
C ARG A 119 9.75 -1.25 9.20
#